data_AF-A0ABD2PBL9-F1
#
_entry.id   AF-A0ABD2PBL9-F1
#
_cell.length_a   1.000
_cell.length_b   1.000
_cell.length_c   1.000
_cell.angle_alpha   90.00
_cell.angle_beta   90.00
_cell.angle_gamma   90.00
#
_symmetry.space_group_name_H-M   'P 1'
#
loop_
_entity.id
_entity.type
_entity.pdbx_description
1 polymer ?
#
loop_
_entity_poly.entity_id
_entity_poly.type
_entity_poly.pdbx_seq_one_letter_code
_entity_poly.pdbx_strand_id
1 'polypeptide(L)'
;MRRKFVRTVIYNAQKRKYSTDRNYSTALGLSIYEEDVRSLETNTTVEENFVKPYEAIPGPKQLPLIGNAWRFAPVIGQYKIHELDKVMWSLRKEYGKIVKVGGLIGHPDLLFVFNGDDIRKVFKQEEVMPHRPSMPSLHYYKQKLRKDFFHGNEGVIGVHGPKWDEFRKKVQQVLLPPSAAKVYIEPLDIIANDFLKR
;
A
#
# COMPACT_ATOMS: atom_id res chain seq x y z
N MET A 1 58.78 -22.56 21.15
CA MET A 1 58.32 -21.19 20.84
C MET A 1 57.53 -21.22 19.53
N ARG A 2 56.19 -21.38 19.56
CA ARG A 2 55.35 -21.52 18.36
C ARG A 2 54.58 -20.22 18.12
N ARG A 3 54.92 -19.49 17.04
CA ARG A 3 54.18 -18.30 16.59
C ARG A 3 52.88 -18.76 15.92
N LYS A 4 51.73 -18.42 16.52
CA LYS A 4 50.40 -18.60 15.89
C LYS A 4 50.17 -17.45 14.91
N PHE A 5 49.97 -17.80 13.64
CA PHE A 5 49.45 -16.90 12.61
C PHE A 5 48.03 -16.48 12.98
N VAL A 6 47.79 -15.17 13.15
CA VAL A 6 46.45 -14.60 13.26
C VAL A 6 45.99 -14.29 11.83
N ARG A 7 45.00 -15.04 11.33
CA ARG A 7 44.30 -14.69 10.09
C ARG A 7 43.38 -13.51 10.39
N THR A 8 43.74 -12.33 9.88
CA THR A 8 42.83 -11.19 9.80
C THR A 8 41.73 -11.52 8.79
N VAL A 9 40.51 -11.74 9.29
CA VAL A 9 39.32 -11.83 8.43
C VAL A 9 38.96 -10.41 8.01
N ILE A 10 39.30 -10.06 6.77
CA ILE A 10 38.87 -8.81 6.14
C ILE A 10 37.38 -8.97 5.80
N TYR A 11 36.51 -8.35 6.59
CA TYR A 11 35.12 -8.15 6.20
C TYR A 11 35.09 -7.17 5.03
N ASN A 12 34.88 -7.68 3.81
CA ASN A 12 34.47 -6.86 2.67
C ASN A 12 33.03 -6.38 2.92
N ALA A 13 32.88 -5.28 3.66
CA ALA A 13 31.63 -4.56 3.77
C ALA A 13 31.35 -3.88 2.41
N GLN A 14 30.66 -4.58 1.52
CA GLN A 14 30.04 -3.93 0.37
C GLN A 14 29.08 -2.85 0.91
N LYS A 15 29.42 -1.57 0.72
CA LYS A 15 28.49 -0.46 0.90
C LYS A 15 27.28 -0.71 0.01
N ARG A 16 26.18 -1.21 0.58
CA ARG A 16 24.89 -1.24 -0.09
C ARG A 16 24.53 0.21 -0.42
N LYS A 17 24.36 0.55 -1.69
CA LYS A 17 23.79 1.84 -2.09
C LYS A 17 22.35 1.87 -1.57
N TYR A 18 22.13 2.54 -0.45
CA TYR A 18 20.78 2.85 0.00
C TYR A 18 20.17 3.86 -0.96
N SER A 19 18.85 3.79 -1.12
CA SER A 19 18.08 4.70 -1.98
C SER A 19 17.95 6.07 -1.31
N THR A 20 19.06 6.72 -1.01
CA THR A 20 19.14 8.09 -0.47
C THR A 20 19.30 9.14 -1.57
N ASP A 21 19.65 8.72 -2.78
CA ASP A 21 19.92 9.61 -3.93
C ASP A 21 18.67 9.87 -4.79
N ARG A 22 17.48 9.42 -4.35
CA ARG A 22 16.21 9.73 -5.01
C ARG A 22 15.55 10.90 -4.31
N ASN A 23 15.22 11.95 -5.07
CA ASN A 23 14.29 12.97 -4.62
C ASN A 23 12.91 12.33 -4.41
N TYR A 24 12.61 11.85 -3.21
CA TYR A 24 11.26 11.44 -2.87
C TYR A 24 10.41 12.70 -2.69
N SER A 25 9.40 12.86 -3.53
CA SER A 25 8.27 13.75 -3.24
C SER A 25 7.46 13.11 -2.11
N THR A 26 7.58 13.66 -0.91
CA THR A 26 6.56 13.49 0.12
C THR A 26 5.37 14.31 -0.35
N ALA A 27 4.35 13.69 -0.94
CA ALA A 27 3.20 14.40 -1.47
C ALA A 27 2.49 15.25 -0.37
N LEU A 28 2.93 16.50 -0.30
CA LEU A 28 2.28 17.73 0.12
C LEU A 28 2.87 18.78 -0.84
N GLY A 29 2.09 19.14 -1.86
CA GLY A 29 2.50 20.09 -2.90
C GLY A 29 3.02 19.43 -4.17
N LEU A 30 2.12 18.88 -4.98
CA LEU A 30 2.33 18.90 -6.43
C LEU A 30 2.10 20.34 -6.88
N SER A 31 3.14 21.16 -6.93
CA SER A 31 3.13 22.27 -7.89
C SER A 31 3.21 21.60 -9.26
N ILE A 32 2.08 21.57 -9.96
CA ILE A 32 2.07 21.24 -11.37
C ILE A 32 2.93 22.31 -12.03
N TYR A 33 4.18 22.00 -12.35
CA TYR A 33 4.99 22.87 -13.19
C TYR A 33 4.34 22.83 -14.58
N GLU A 34 3.93 23.99 -15.10
CA GLU A 34 3.24 24.14 -16.39
C GLU A 34 4.03 23.52 -17.57
N GLU A 35 5.33 23.26 -17.42
CA GLU A 35 6.17 22.62 -18.42
C GLU A 35 5.83 21.14 -18.67
N ASP A 36 5.30 20.40 -17.68
CA ASP A 36 4.95 18.97 -17.84
C ASP A 36 3.69 18.74 -18.70
N VAL A 37 2.90 19.80 -18.95
CA VAL A 37 1.70 19.72 -19.79
C VAL A 37 2.05 19.75 -21.29
N ARG A 38 3.21 20.30 -21.67
CA ARG A 38 3.53 20.62 -23.07
C ARG A 38 4.24 19.50 -23.85
N SER A 39 4.65 18.41 -23.21
CA SER A 39 5.41 17.33 -23.86
C SER A 39 4.60 16.05 -24.15
N LEU A 40 3.28 16.06 -23.97
CA LEU A 40 2.39 14.93 -24.30
C LEU A 40 1.72 15.01 -25.68
N GLU A 41 2.22 15.87 -26.58
CA GLU A 41 1.88 15.78 -28.01
C GLU A 41 2.71 14.68 -28.68
N THR A 42 2.59 13.45 -28.18
CA THR A 42 2.90 12.27 -28.98
C THR A 42 1.77 12.11 -29.98
N ASN A 43 2.09 12.20 -31.28
CA ASN A 43 1.26 11.77 -32.41
C ASN A 43 0.69 10.36 -32.13
N THR A 44 -0.44 10.31 -31.43
CA THR A 44 -1.17 9.10 -31.15
C THR A 44 -2.18 9.01 -32.28
N THR A 45 -1.91 8.12 -33.22
CA THR A 45 -2.96 7.58 -34.09
C THR A 45 -4.10 7.19 -33.18
N VAL A 46 -5.22 7.92 -33.24
CA VAL A 46 -6.43 7.66 -32.47
C VAL A 46 -7.02 6.37 -33.03
N GLU A 47 -6.47 5.23 -32.60
CA GLU A 47 -7.27 4.02 -32.55
C GLU A 47 -8.43 4.36 -31.63
N GLU A 48 -9.65 4.31 -32.17
CA GLU A 48 -10.89 4.39 -31.40
C GLU A 48 -10.86 3.29 -30.34
N ASN A 49 -10.24 3.58 -29.20
CA ASN A 49 -10.17 2.69 -28.07
C ASN A 49 -11.52 2.77 -27.39
N PHE A 50 -12.47 1.99 -27.90
CA PHE A 50 -13.74 1.73 -27.22
C PHE A 50 -13.42 1.24 -25.80
N VAL A 51 -13.72 2.08 -24.81
CA VAL A 51 -13.56 1.74 -23.40
C VAL A 51 -14.45 0.53 -23.13
N LYS A 52 -13.83 -0.58 -22.73
CA LYS A 52 -14.59 -1.80 -22.40
C LYS A 52 -15.48 -1.55 -21.18
N PRO A 53 -16.68 -2.13 -21.13
CA PRO A 53 -17.55 -2.03 -19.96
C PRO A 53 -16.92 -2.70 -18.73
N TYR A 54 -17.36 -2.32 -17.53
CA TYR A 54 -16.83 -2.82 -16.26
C TYR A 54 -16.96 -4.35 -16.11
N GLU A 55 -18.01 -4.93 -16.71
CA GLU A 55 -18.29 -6.36 -16.72
C GLU A 55 -17.26 -7.15 -17.52
N ALA A 56 -16.54 -6.49 -18.44
CA ALA A 56 -15.48 -7.12 -19.23
C ALA A 56 -14.15 -7.27 -18.48
N ILE A 57 -14.05 -6.77 -17.24
CA ILE A 57 -12.85 -6.98 -16.41
C ILE A 57 -12.76 -8.49 -16.08
N PRO A 58 -11.64 -9.15 -16.40
CA PRO A 58 -11.51 -10.58 -16.22
C PRO A 58 -11.45 -10.93 -14.73
N GLY A 59 -11.87 -12.15 -14.40
CA GLY A 59 -11.84 -12.65 -13.03
C GLY A 59 -12.61 -13.95 -12.86
N PRO A 60 -12.57 -14.53 -11.65
CA PRO A 60 -13.24 -15.78 -11.37
C PRO A 60 -14.75 -15.65 -11.55
N LYS A 61 -15.31 -16.59 -12.33
CA LYS A 61 -16.75 -16.66 -12.57
C LYS A 61 -17.48 -16.91 -11.25
N GLN A 62 -18.50 -16.09 -11.02
CA GLN A 62 -19.38 -16.13 -9.86
C GLN A 62 -20.37 -17.28 -9.99
N LEU A 63 -20.61 -18.01 -8.90
CA LEU A 63 -21.73 -18.96 -8.83
C LEU A 63 -23.03 -18.22 -8.54
N PRO A 64 -24.19 -18.74 -9.00
CA PRO A 64 -25.49 -18.19 -8.61
C PRO A 64 -25.62 -18.13 -7.10
N LEU A 65 -26.21 -17.04 -6.58
CA LEU A 65 -26.50 -16.76 -5.16
C LEU A 65 -25.28 -16.53 -4.24
N ILE A 66 -24.22 -17.34 -4.35
CA ILE A 66 -23.07 -17.32 -3.42
C ILE A 66 -21.82 -16.63 -4.01
N GLY A 67 -21.86 -16.24 -5.28
CA GLY A 67 -20.80 -15.46 -5.92
C GLY A 67 -19.45 -16.17 -5.92
N ASN A 68 -18.39 -15.47 -5.52
CA ASN A 68 -17.05 -16.05 -5.31
C ASN A 68 -16.73 -16.33 -3.83
N ALA A 69 -17.66 -16.05 -2.91
CA ALA A 69 -17.42 -16.26 -1.47
C ALA A 69 -17.06 -17.72 -1.13
N TRP A 70 -17.65 -18.68 -1.84
CA TRP A 70 -17.36 -20.11 -1.67
C TRP A 70 -15.88 -20.47 -1.90
N ARG A 71 -15.15 -19.68 -2.72
CA ARG A 71 -13.72 -19.92 -2.99
C ARG A 71 -12.86 -19.73 -1.74
N PHE A 72 -13.38 -19.07 -0.71
CA PHE A 72 -12.69 -18.85 0.56
C PHE A 72 -13.22 -19.75 1.69
N ALA A 73 -14.09 -20.72 1.39
CA ALA A 73 -14.62 -21.63 2.39
C ALA A 73 -13.54 -22.61 2.91
N PRO A 74 -13.50 -22.94 4.22
CA PRO A 74 -12.38 -23.68 4.85
C PRO A 74 -12.07 -25.07 4.27
N VAL A 75 -13.04 -25.73 3.63
CA VAL A 75 -12.92 -27.13 3.16
C VAL A 75 -12.93 -27.25 1.64
N ILE A 76 -13.85 -26.52 0.99
CA ILE A 76 -14.08 -26.61 -0.47
C ILE A 76 -13.46 -25.44 -1.24
N GLY A 77 -13.00 -24.41 -0.53
CA GLY A 77 -12.46 -23.20 -1.11
C GLY A 77 -11.08 -23.43 -1.73
N GLN A 78 -10.84 -22.77 -2.87
CA GLN A 78 -9.55 -22.78 -3.57
C GLN A 78 -8.55 -21.78 -2.97
N TYR A 79 -9.05 -20.78 -2.25
CA TYR A 79 -8.27 -19.68 -1.71
C TYR A 79 -8.28 -19.72 -0.19
N LYS A 80 -7.09 -19.57 0.39
CA LYS A 80 -6.92 -19.44 1.83
C LYS A 80 -6.64 -17.99 2.16
N ILE A 81 -7.45 -17.42 3.06
CA ILE A 81 -7.35 -16.01 3.46
C ILE A 81 -5.95 -15.68 4.00
N HIS A 82 -5.34 -16.62 4.73
CA HIS A 82 -4.00 -16.48 5.30
C HIS A 82 -2.86 -16.70 4.28
N GLU A 83 -3.15 -17.05 3.03
CA GLU A 83 -2.17 -17.21 1.94
C GLU A 83 -2.44 -16.20 0.81
N LEU A 84 -2.69 -14.95 1.20
CA LEU A 84 -3.12 -13.91 0.27
C LEU A 84 -2.14 -13.69 -0.89
N ASP A 85 -0.85 -13.83 -0.64
CA ASP A 85 0.21 -13.75 -1.65
C ASP A 85 0.02 -14.80 -2.76
N LYS A 86 -0.29 -16.04 -2.39
CA LYS A 86 -0.56 -17.13 -3.35
C LYS A 86 -1.85 -16.89 -4.11
N VAL A 87 -2.88 -16.39 -3.42
CA VAL A 87 -4.16 -16.02 -4.04
C VAL A 87 -3.92 -14.94 -5.10
N MET A 88 -3.24 -13.84 -4.74
CA MET A 88 -2.93 -12.75 -5.66
C MET A 88 -2.10 -13.22 -6.86
N TRP A 89 -1.10 -14.08 -6.62
CA TRP A 89 -0.29 -14.64 -7.69
C TRP A 89 -1.11 -15.52 -8.65
N SER A 90 -1.99 -16.36 -8.11
CA SER A 90 -2.87 -17.21 -8.92
C SER A 90 -3.81 -16.37 -9.79
N LEU A 91 -4.46 -15.35 -9.21
CA LEU A 91 -5.34 -14.42 -9.93
C LEU A 91 -4.60 -13.70 -11.06
N ARG A 92 -3.41 -13.16 -10.77
CA ARG A 92 -2.58 -12.50 -11.80
C ARG A 92 -2.20 -13.46 -12.92
N LYS A 93 -1.81 -14.70 -12.59
CA LYS A 93 -1.38 -15.70 -13.58
C LYS A 93 -2.54 -16.12 -14.49
N GLU A 94 -3.74 -16.28 -13.93
CA GLU A 94 -4.90 -16.80 -14.64
C GLU A 94 -5.65 -15.70 -15.42
N TYR A 95 -5.82 -14.51 -14.84
CA TYR A 95 -6.68 -13.44 -15.39
C TYR A 95 -5.92 -12.21 -15.89
N GLY A 96 -4.62 -12.10 -15.57
CA GLY A 96 -3.73 -11.08 -16.14
C GLY A 96 -3.51 -9.85 -15.26
N LYS A 97 -3.43 -8.67 -15.90
CA LYS A 97 -2.94 -7.43 -15.28
C LYS A 97 -3.95 -6.72 -14.38
N ILE A 98 -5.24 -6.99 -14.55
CA ILE A 98 -6.34 -6.42 -13.76
C ILE A 98 -7.36 -7.52 -13.55
N VAL A 99 -7.83 -7.70 -12.31
CA VAL A 99 -8.70 -8.83 -11.98
C VAL A 99 -9.82 -8.39 -11.05
N LYS A 100 -11.07 -8.73 -11.40
CA LYS A 100 -12.24 -8.46 -10.59
C LYS A 100 -12.70 -9.71 -9.84
N VAL A 101 -12.74 -9.65 -8.51
CA VAL A 101 -13.33 -10.68 -7.66
C VAL A 101 -14.58 -10.11 -7.00
N GLY A 102 -15.72 -10.38 -7.63
CA GLY A 102 -17.03 -9.95 -7.13
C GLY A 102 -17.83 -11.06 -6.46
N GLY A 103 -18.98 -10.70 -5.89
CA GLY A 103 -19.87 -11.64 -5.20
C GLY A 103 -19.27 -12.17 -3.90
N LEU A 104 -18.60 -11.30 -3.13
CA LEU A 104 -18.09 -11.57 -1.79
C LEU A 104 -19.13 -11.13 -0.76
N ILE A 105 -19.50 -12.02 0.18
CA ILE A 105 -20.53 -11.72 1.17
C ILE A 105 -20.09 -10.53 2.03
N GLY A 106 -20.91 -9.48 2.07
CA GLY A 106 -20.65 -8.28 2.88
C GLY A 106 -19.55 -7.35 2.33
N HIS A 107 -19.07 -7.58 1.11
CA HIS A 107 -18.01 -6.78 0.50
C HIS A 107 -18.36 -6.37 -0.94
N PRO A 108 -17.98 -5.16 -1.38
CA PRO A 108 -18.07 -4.78 -2.78
C PRO A 108 -17.11 -5.61 -3.65
N ASP A 109 -17.26 -5.51 -4.97
CA ASP A 109 -16.30 -6.09 -5.92
C ASP A 109 -14.88 -5.62 -5.59
N LEU A 110 -13.94 -6.57 -5.48
CA LEU A 110 -12.53 -6.27 -5.29
C LEU A 110 -11.82 -6.25 -6.64
N LEU A 111 -11.17 -5.12 -6.94
CA LEU A 111 -10.39 -4.94 -8.15
C LEU A 111 -8.90 -4.99 -7.82
N PHE A 112 -8.21 -6.01 -8.31
CA PHE A 112 -6.77 -6.18 -8.14
C PHE A 112 -6.05 -5.69 -9.38
N VAL A 113 -5.19 -4.68 -9.22
CA VAL A 113 -4.35 -4.14 -10.30
C VAL A 113 -2.92 -4.64 -10.09
N PHE A 114 -2.39 -5.35 -11.08
CA PHE A 114 -1.07 -5.98 -11.05
C PHE A 114 -0.04 -5.31 -11.98
N ASN A 115 -0.44 -4.26 -12.71
CA ASN A 115 0.44 -3.46 -13.54
C ASN A 115 0.84 -2.15 -12.85
N GLY A 116 2.14 -1.86 -12.80
CA GLY A 116 2.67 -0.69 -12.10
C GLY A 116 2.27 0.66 -12.72
N ASP A 117 2.09 0.73 -14.03
CA ASP A 117 1.69 1.96 -14.72
C ASP A 117 0.22 2.28 -14.45
N ASP A 118 -0.64 1.26 -14.44
CA ASP A 118 -2.05 1.43 -14.09
C ASP A 118 -2.22 1.78 -12.61
N ILE A 119 -1.45 1.15 -11.72
CA ILE A 119 -1.39 1.54 -10.30
C ILE A 119 -0.99 3.02 -10.16
N ARG A 120 0.04 3.46 -10.90
CA ARG A 120 0.48 4.86 -10.91
C ARG A 120 -0.64 5.80 -11.38
N LYS A 121 -1.35 5.45 -12.46
CA LYS A 121 -2.48 6.26 -12.96
C LYS A 121 -3.57 6.41 -11.91
N VAL A 122 -3.97 5.30 -11.27
CA VAL A 122 -4.96 5.30 -10.19
C VAL A 122 -4.52 6.20 -9.05
N PHE A 123 -3.27 6.09 -8.58
CA PHE A 123 -2.77 6.96 -7.50
C PHE A 123 -2.67 8.44 -7.90
N LYS A 124 -2.38 8.76 -9.16
CA LYS A 124 -2.36 10.14 -9.66
C LYS A 124 -3.76 10.75 -9.76
N GLN A 125 -4.78 9.94 -9.97
CA GLN A 125 -6.18 10.34 -10.11
C GLN A 125 -6.96 10.19 -8.79
N GLU A 126 -6.32 9.72 -7.73
CA GLU A 126 -6.97 9.53 -6.43
C GLU A 126 -7.38 10.88 -5.82
N GLU A 127 -8.55 10.90 -5.19
CA GLU A 127 -9.07 12.08 -4.51
C GLU A 127 -8.17 12.49 -3.32
N VAL A 128 -8.19 13.77 -2.96
CA VAL A 128 -7.42 14.32 -1.83
C VAL A 128 -7.77 13.62 -0.51
N MET A 129 -9.03 13.21 -0.35
CA MET A 129 -9.55 12.53 0.85
C MET A 129 -10.02 11.12 0.50
N PRO A 130 -9.09 10.17 0.28
CA PRO A 130 -9.45 8.85 -0.19
C PRO A 130 -10.33 8.11 0.83
N HIS A 131 -11.40 7.51 0.33
CA HIS A 131 -12.19 6.57 1.11
C HIS A 131 -11.48 5.21 1.16
N ARG A 132 -11.31 4.67 2.37
CA ARG A 132 -10.76 3.32 2.57
C ARG A 132 -11.86 2.45 3.15
N PRO A 133 -11.86 1.12 2.92
CA PRO A 133 -12.81 0.23 3.55
C PRO A 133 -12.88 0.49 5.06
N SER A 134 -14.11 0.66 5.57
CA SER A 134 -14.29 0.98 6.98
C SER A 134 -13.81 -0.17 7.85
N MET A 135 -13.43 0.14 9.09
CA MET A 135 -13.10 -0.84 10.12
C MET A 135 -14.16 -0.73 11.23
N PRO A 136 -15.34 -1.37 11.09
CA PRO A 136 -16.49 -1.10 11.96
C PRO A 136 -16.19 -1.31 13.45
N SER A 137 -15.46 -2.38 13.79
CA SER A 137 -15.08 -2.67 15.17
C SER A 137 -14.18 -1.58 15.76
N LEU A 138 -13.21 -1.09 14.99
CA LEU A 138 -12.30 -0.03 15.43
C LEU A 138 -13.02 1.31 15.55
N HIS A 139 -13.89 1.61 14.57
CA HIS A 139 -14.75 2.78 14.59
C HIS A 139 -15.63 2.78 15.83
N TYR A 140 -16.32 1.68 16.13
CA TYR A 140 -17.16 1.53 17.32
C TYR A 140 -16.35 1.69 18.61
N TYR A 141 -15.18 1.04 18.70
CA TYR A 141 -14.31 1.17 19.87
C TYR A 141 -13.90 2.61 20.12
N LYS A 142 -13.38 3.31 19.11
CA LYS A 142 -12.86 4.68 19.27
C LYS A 142 -13.97 5.70 19.50
N GLN A 143 -15.08 5.60 18.77
CA GLN A 143 -16.14 6.61 18.77
C GLN A 143 -17.25 6.37 19.79
N LYS A 144 -17.41 5.13 20.29
CA LYS A 144 -18.44 4.79 21.29
C LYS A 144 -17.80 4.39 22.62
N LEU A 145 -17.00 3.32 22.63
CA LEU A 145 -16.48 2.75 23.89
C LEU A 145 -15.40 3.60 24.55
N ARG A 146 -14.60 4.33 23.76
CA ARG A 146 -13.47 5.16 24.23
C ARG A 146 -13.60 6.62 23.80
N LYS A 147 -14.81 7.10 23.55
CA LYS A 147 -15.08 8.48 23.12
C LYS A 147 -14.40 9.51 24.04
N ASP A 148 -14.42 9.27 25.35
CA ASP A 148 -13.88 10.18 26.37
C ASP A 148 -12.35 10.17 26.42
N PHE A 149 -11.69 9.16 25.83
CA PHE A 149 -10.23 9.14 25.67
C PHE A 149 -9.80 9.84 24.38
N PHE A 150 -10.53 9.60 23.28
CA PHE A 150 -10.16 10.14 21.97
C PHE A 150 -10.62 11.58 21.76
N HIS A 151 -11.62 12.06 22.51
CA HIS A 151 -12.14 13.42 22.41
C HIS A 151 -12.43 13.89 20.97
N GLY A 152 -12.97 12.98 20.14
CA GLY A 152 -13.26 13.25 18.72
C GLY A 152 -12.06 13.25 17.78
N ASN A 153 -10.86 12.86 18.25
CA ASN A 153 -9.64 12.66 17.48
C ASN A 153 -9.30 11.18 17.38
N GLU A 154 -9.99 10.45 16.51
CA GLU A 154 -9.85 8.99 16.41
C GLU A 154 -8.60 8.56 15.59
N GLY A 155 -7.87 9.53 15.04
CA GLY A 155 -6.62 9.34 14.32
C GLY A 155 -6.79 9.10 12.82
N VAL A 156 -5.75 8.54 12.18
CA VAL A 156 -5.73 8.29 10.72
C VAL A 156 -6.51 7.03 10.33
N ILE A 157 -6.51 6.01 11.20
CA ILE A 157 -7.10 4.70 10.89
C ILE A 157 -8.58 4.68 11.30
N GLY A 158 -9.45 4.44 10.32
CA GLY A 158 -10.91 4.32 10.53
C GLY A 158 -11.65 5.67 10.55
N VAL A 159 -11.01 6.75 10.08
CA VAL A 159 -11.59 8.08 9.90
C VAL A 159 -11.47 8.47 8.43
N HIS A 160 -12.46 9.17 7.90
CA HIS A 160 -12.51 9.65 6.52
C HIS A 160 -12.91 11.13 6.46
N GLY A 161 -12.73 11.74 5.30
CA GLY A 161 -13.16 13.12 5.04
C GLY A 161 -12.33 14.18 5.79
N PRO A 162 -12.91 15.35 6.09
CA PRO A 162 -12.18 16.50 6.64
C PRO A 162 -11.45 16.22 7.95
N LYS A 163 -12.04 15.42 8.85
CA LYS A 163 -11.40 15.03 10.12
C LYS A 163 -10.11 14.24 9.90
N TRP A 164 -10.12 13.33 8.94
CA TRP A 164 -8.93 12.55 8.58
C TRP A 164 -7.85 13.46 7.99
N ASP A 165 -8.24 14.38 7.10
CA ASP A 165 -7.31 15.32 6.45
C ASP A 165 -6.66 16.25 7.48
N GLU A 166 -7.43 16.82 8.39
CA GLU A 166 -6.93 17.68 9.47
C GLU A 166 -5.94 16.93 10.37
N PHE A 167 -6.31 15.74 10.84
CA PHE A 167 -5.45 14.93 11.69
C PHE A 167 -4.16 14.54 10.95
N ARG A 168 -4.28 14.06 9.71
CA ARG A 168 -3.15 13.67 8.87
C ARG A 168 -2.20 14.84 8.65
N LYS A 169 -2.69 16.02 8.28
CA LYS A 169 -1.86 17.22 8.05
C LYS A 169 -1.00 17.57 9.26
N LYS A 170 -1.58 17.56 10.47
CA LYS A 170 -0.85 17.85 11.71
C LYS A 170 0.23 16.81 12.00
N VAL A 171 -0.12 15.52 11.91
CA VAL A 171 0.82 14.43 12.23
C VAL A 171 1.93 14.31 11.18
N GLN A 172 1.59 14.48 9.90
CA GLN A 172 2.52 14.37 8.78
C GLN A 172 3.69 15.35 8.90
N GLN A 173 3.45 16.58 9.37
CA GLN A 173 4.48 17.61 9.55
C GLN A 173 5.54 17.21 10.59
N VAL A 174 5.19 16.38 11.57
CA VAL A 174 6.10 15.97 12.64
C VAL A 174 6.78 14.65 12.31
N LEU A 175 6.07 13.70 11.68
CA LEU A 175 6.57 12.33 11.49
C LEU A 175 7.29 12.09 10.17
N LEU A 176 6.87 12.73 9.07
CA LEU A 176 7.42 12.44 7.75
C LEU A 176 8.69 13.17 7.34
N PRO A 177 9.08 14.34 7.92
CA PRO A 177 10.33 14.97 7.54
C PRO A 177 11.54 14.05 7.77
N PRO A 178 12.50 13.96 6.84
CA PRO A 178 13.71 13.16 7.05
C PRO A 178 14.50 13.58 8.29
N SER A 179 14.42 14.85 8.70
CA SER A 179 15.04 15.35 9.94
C SER A 179 14.47 14.68 11.18
N ALA A 180 13.15 14.44 11.23
CA ALA A 180 12.52 13.73 12.34
C ALA A 180 13.03 12.29 12.44
N ALA A 181 13.16 11.58 11.30
CA ALA A 181 13.70 10.23 11.27
C ALA A 181 15.18 10.15 11.70
N LYS A 182 15.99 11.16 11.37
CA LYS A 182 17.43 11.19 11.70
C LYS A 182 17.70 11.13 13.21
N VAL A 183 16.87 11.78 14.02
CA VAL A 183 17.02 11.80 15.48
C VAL A 183 16.92 10.39 16.09
N TYR A 184 16.22 9.47 15.42
CA TYR A 184 16.03 8.10 15.90
C TYR A 184 17.10 7.11 15.42
N ILE A 185 18.04 7.52 14.55
CA ILE A 185 19.05 6.60 13.99
C ILE A 185 19.92 5.98 15.10
N GLU A 186 20.54 6.80 15.94
CA GLU A 186 21.45 6.33 17.00
C GLU A 186 20.73 5.48 18.06
N PRO A 187 19.57 5.90 18.62
CA PRO A 187 18.82 5.05 19.55
C PRO A 187 18.41 3.70 18.94
N LEU A 188 17.98 3.68 17.68
CA LEU A 188 17.62 2.43 17.01
C LEU A 188 18.83 1.53 16.76
N ASP A 189 20.00 2.10 16.47
CA ASP A 189 21.25 1.33 16.30
C ASP A 189 21.71 0.69 17.62
N ILE A 190 21.60 1.41 18.73
CA ILE A 190 21.88 0.85 20.07
C ILE A 190 20.96 -0.34 20.34
N ILE A 191 19.64 -0.17 20.16
CA ILE A 191 18.66 -1.23 20.38
C ILE A 191 18.93 -2.44 19.48
N ALA A 192 19.25 -2.21 18.20
CA ALA A 192 19.57 -3.27 17.25
C ALA A 192 20.85 -4.03 17.66
N ASN A 193 21.90 -3.32 18.07
CA ASN A 193 23.15 -3.94 18.54
C ASN A 193 22.95 -4.73 19.84
N ASP A 194 22.13 -4.22 20.77
CA ASP A 194 21.80 -4.94 22.00
C ASP A 194 20.99 -6.20 21.71
N PHE A 195 20.07 -6.15 20.74
CA PHE A 195 19.32 -7.32 20.29
C PHE A 195 20.24 -8.39 19.69
N LEU A 196 21.24 -8.00 18.89
CA LEU A 196 22.19 -8.94 18.29
C LEU A 196 23.15 -9.61 19.30
N LYS A 197 23.37 -8.97 20.45
CA LYS A 197 24.24 -9.49 21.52
C LYS A 197 23.54 -10.47 22.46
N ARG A 198 22.23 -10.63 22.35
CA ARG A 198 21.42 -11.60 23.12
C ARG A 198 21.31 -12.91 22.36
#